data_AF-A0A7Y4X653-F1
#
_entry.id   AF-A0A7Y4X653-F1
#
_cell.length_a   1.000
_cell.length_b   1.000
_cell.length_c   1.000
_cell.angle_alpha   90.00
_cell.angle_beta   90.00
_cell.angle_gamma   90.00
#
_symmetry.space_group_name_H-M   'P 1'
#
loop_
_entity.id
_entity.type
_entity.pdbx_description
1 polymer ?
#
loop_
_entity_poly.entity_id
_entity_poly.type
_entity_poly.pdbx_seq_one_letter_code
_entity_poly.pdbx_strand_id
1 'polypeptide(L)'
;MALPSHPSETTTASAPLPSPPRRKWYTHSYDGPGLYQLAASSAPWIPRVVRFTCARVLADLYRRRMPKEDAAVRRNIAHILPTADPATVARVARSLFRHFAYYFADLFSLNRQPFAVQQRYLHAIHNFDRVQPLLESSQGFVVATAHL
;
A
#
# COMPACT_ATOMS: atom_id res chain seq x y z
N MET A 1 4.10 -65.89 -31.61
CA MET A 1 3.39 -64.98 -30.68
C MET A 1 4.21 -63.71 -30.61
N ALA A 2 3.86 -62.72 -31.43
CA ALA A 2 4.65 -61.50 -31.66
C ALA A 2 4.24 -60.40 -30.67
N LEU A 3 5.22 -59.75 -30.04
CA LEU A 3 5.02 -58.60 -29.16
C LEU A 3 4.66 -57.35 -29.99
N PRO A 4 3.69 -56.52 -29.54
CA PRO A 4 3.32 -55.30 -30.25
C PRO A 4 4.39 -54.20 -30.09
N SER A 5 4.73 -53.58 -31.22
CA SER A 5 5.64 -52.45 -31.37
C SER A 5 5.08 -51.21 -30.64
N HIS A 6 5.89 -50.59 -29.77
CA HIS A 6 5.56 -49.29 -29.19
C HIS A 6 5.59 -48.19 -30.27
N PRO A 7 4.58 -47.32 -30.38
CA PRO A 7 4.63 -46.17 -31.27
C PRO A 7 5.61 -45.12 -30.70
N SER A 8 6.51 -44.64 -31.56
CA SER A 8 7.45 -43.57 -31.26
C SER A 8 6.73 -42.29 -30.83
N GLU A 9 6.99 -41.82 -29.61
CA GLU A 9 6.52 -40.52 -29.16
C GLU A 9 7.13 -39.43 -30.05
N THR A 10 6.26 -38.79 -30.82
CA THR A 10 6.62 -37.60 -31.60
C THR A 10 6.72 -36.46 -30.60
N THR A 11 7.94 -36.14 -30.16
CA THR A 11 8.25 -34.94 -29.36
C THR A 11 7.78 -33.72 -30.12
N THR A 12 6.57 -33.27 -29.83
CA THR A 12 6.01 -32.04 -30.38
C THR A 12 6.70 -30.91 -29.62
N ALA A 13 7.67 -30.27 -30.26
CA ALA A 13 8.36 -29.11 -29.72
C ALA A 13 7.33 -28.05 -29.31
N SER A 14 7.24 -27.79 -28.00
CA SER A 14 6.31 -26.82 -27.43
C SER A 14 6.69 -25.43 -27.92
N ALA A 15 5.76 -24.75 -28.60
CA ALA A 15 5.96 -23.40 -29.07
C ALA A 15 6.24 -22.47 -27.88
N PRO A 16 7.20 -21.52 -27.98
CA PRO A 16 7.51 -20.60 -26.89
C PRO A 16 6.28 -19.76 -26.56
N LEU A 17 5.90 -19.76 -25.27
CA LEU A 17 4.80 -18.95 -24.77
C LEU A 17 5.06 -17.46 -25.08
N PRO A 18 4.02 -16.70 -25.50
CA PRO A 18 4.15 -15.27 -25.73
C PRO A 18 4.65 -14.59 -24.46
N SER A 19 5.66 -13.73 -24.61
CA SER A 19 6.23 -13.00 -23.49
C SER A 19 5.14 -12.16 -22.81
N PRO A 20 5.05 -12.18 -21.46
CA PRO A 20 4.04 -11.39 -20.77
C PRO A 20 4.25 -9.91 -21.07
N PRO A 21 3.16 -9.12 -21.22
CA PRO A 21 3.27 -7.70 -21.52
C PRO A 21 4.13 -7.01 -20.45
N ARG A 22 5.11 -6.21 -20.88
CA ARG A 22 5.95 -5.41 -19.97
C ARG A 22 5.04 -4.58 -19.07
N ARG A 23 5.01 -4.91 -17.78
CA ARG A 23 4.33 -4.10 -16.76
C ARG A 23 4.99 -2.72 -16.78
N LYS A 24 4.27 -1.71 -17.29
CA LYS A 24 4.68 -0.32 -17.10
C LYS A 24 4.52 -0.03 -15.62
N TRP A 25 5.64 0.02 -14.90
CA TRP A 25 5.66 0.54 -13.55
C TRP A 25 5.15 1.98 -13.64
N TYR A 26 4.01 2.25 -12.99
CA TYR A 26 3.50 3.61 -12.86
C TYR A 26 4.47 4.38 -11.98
N THR A 27 5.44 5.04 -12.61
CA THR A 27 6.30 6.01 -11.97
C THR A 27 5.69 7.37 -12.23
N HIS A 28 5.28 8.05 -11.18
CA HIS A 28 4.85 9.42 -11.33
C HIS A 28 6.07 10.34 -11.21
N SER A 29 6.04 11.49 -11.89
CA SER A 29 7.15 12.45 -11.86
C SER A 29 7.42 13.02 -10.47
N TYR A 30 6.49 12.88 -9.53
CA TYR A 30 6.65 13.27 -8.13
C TYR A 30 7.34 12.23 -7.24
N ASP A 31 7.64 11.03 -7.75
CA ASP A 31 8.38 9.98 -7.03
C ASP A 31 9.92 10.19 -7.09
N GLY A 32 10.36 11.39 -7.47
CA GLY A 32 11.77 11.70 -7.62
C GLY A 32 12.53 11.73 -6.29
N PRO A 33 13.78 11.22 -6.24
CA PRO A 33 14.57 11.14 -5.01
C PRO A 33 14.82 12.50 -4.36
N GLY A 34 14.92 13.58 -5.15
CA GLY A 34 15.11 14.94 -4.63
C GLY A 34 13.93 15.45 -3.80
N LEU A 35 12.69 15.15 -4.21
CA LEU A 35 11.49 15.50 -3.44
C LEU A 35 11.44 14.76 -2.10
N TYR A 36 11.81 13.48 -2.12
CA TYR A 36 11.91 12.66 -0.90
C TYR A 36 12.98 13.18 0.06
N GLN A 37 14.16 13.54 -0.45
CA GLN A 37 15.24 14.09 0.38
C GLN A 37 14.86 15.45 0.98
N LEU A 38 14.22 16.32 0.20
CA LEU A 38 13.76 17.63 0.67
C LEU A 38 12.65 17.47 1.73
N ALA A 39 11.70 16.56 1.50
CA ALA A 39 10.65 16.25 2.48
C ALA A 39 11.25 15.68 3.77
N ALA A 40 12.18 14.72 3.68
CA ALA A 40 12.84 14.12 4.84
C ALA A 40 13.67 15.13 5.66
N SER A 41 14.32 16.07 4.98
CA SER A 41 15.17 17.08 5.64
C SER A 41 14.37 18.21 6.29
N SER A 42 13.22 18.57 5.69
CA SER A 42 12.38 19.68 6.16
C SER A 42 11.31 19.25 7.18
N ALA A 43 10.77 18.03 7.07
CA ALA A 43 9.65 17.58 7.89
C ALA A 43 9.85 17.63 9.42
N PRO A 44 11.06 17.41 9.99
CA PRO A 44 11.30 17.56 11.44
C PRO A 44 11.05 18.98 11.95
N TRP A 45 11.25 19.99 11.11
CA TRP A 45 11.16 21.41 11.47
C TRP A 45 9.75 21.98 11.32
N ILE A 46 8.85 21.24 10.68
CA ILE A 46 7.49 21.69 10.41
C ILE A 46 6.55 21.14 11.49
N PRO A 47 5.78 21.99 12.19
CA PRO A 47 4.81 21.54 13.18
C PRO A 47 3.80 20.54 12.59
N ARG A 48 3.41 19.54 13.38
CA ARG A 48 2.52 18.44 12.93
C ARG A 48 1.21 18.96 12.32
N VAL A 49 0.58 19.95 12.96
CA VAL A 49 -0.67 20.57 12.51
C VAL A 49 -0.52 21.16 11.10
N VAL A 50 0.61 21.83 10.84
CA VAL A 50 0.92 22.41 9.53
C VAL A 50 1.11 21.31 8.50
N ARG A 51 1.90 20.27 8.82
CA ARG A 51 2.12 19.12 7.91
C ARG A 51 0.81 18.44 7.52
N PHE A 52 -0.08 18.20 8.47
CA PHE A 52 -1.36 17.55 8.20
C PHE A 52 -2.33 18.45 7.44
N THR A 53 -2.30 19.76 7.69
CA THR A 53 -3.09 20.70 6.90
C THR A 53 -2.61 20.71 5.44
N CYS A 54 -1.29 20.77 5.21
CA CYS A 54 -0.70 20.66 3.88
C CYS A 54 -1.06 19.33 3.21
N ALA A 55 -0.91 18.21 3.91
CA ALA A 55 -1.24 16.88 3.40
C ALA A 55 -2.71 16.77 2.97
N ARG A 56 -3.65 17.34 3.77
CA ARG A 56 -5.08 17.37 3.41
C ARG A 56 -5.35 18.15 2.13
N VAL A 57 -4.72 19.31 1.98
CA VAL A 57 -4.87 20.15 0.78
C VAL A 57 -4.26 19.47 -0.44
N LEU A 58 -3.06 18.89 -0.29
CA LEU A 58 -2.40 18.14 -1.35
C LEU A 58 -3.20 16.91 -1.76
N ALA A 59 -3.77 16.16 -0.82
CA ALA A 59 -4.65 15.02 -1.13
C ALA A 59 -5.83 15.43 -2.01
N ASP A 60 -6.53 16.52 -1.65
CA ASP A 60 -7.66 17.02 -2.42
C ASP A 60 -7.23 17.50 -3.83
N LEU A 61 -6.01 18.06 -3.96
CA LEU A 61 -5.43 18.49 -5.24
C LEU A 61 -5.01 17.31 -6.12
N TYR A 62 -4.29 16.34 -5.56
CA TYR A 62 -3.82 15.16 -6.27
C TYR A 62 -4.98 14.30 -6.76
N ARG A 63 -6.02 14.10 -5.94
CA ARG A 63 -7.24 13.40 -6.36
C ARG A 63 -7.87 14.03 -7.59
N ARG A 64 -7.92 15.37 -7.67
CA ARG A 64 -8.44 16.08 -8.86
C ARG A 64 -7.56 15.89 -10.09
N ARG A 65 -6.25 15.72 -9.90
CA ARG A 65 -5.27 15.51 -10.98
C ARG A 65 -5.10 14.03 -11.38
N MET A 66 -5.69 13.11 -10.62
CA MET A 66 -5.59 11.65 -10.80
C MET A 66 -6.97 11.00 -10.95
N PRO A 67 -7.73 11.35 -12.00
CA PRO A 67 -9.10 10.87 -12.17
C PRO A 67 -9.18 9.35 -12.40
N LYS A 68 -8.14 8.74 -12.99
CA LYS A 68 -8.11 7.29 -13.25
C LYS A 68 -7.93 6.51 -11.95
N GLU A 69 -7.06 7.00 -11.08
CA GLU A 69 -6.77 6.45 -9.76
C GLU A 69 -7.97 6.65 -8.83
N ASP A 70 -8.61 7.82 -8.82
CA ASP A 70 -9.85 8.05 -8.07
C ASP A 70 -10.96 7.09 -8.52
N ALA A 71 -11.12 6.86 -9.82
CA ALA A 71 -12.09 5.90 -10.34
C ALA A 71 -11.77 4.46 -9.91
N ALA A 72 -10.49 4.06 -9.92
CA ALA A 72 -10.07 2.73 -9.47
C ALA A 72 -10.32 2.54 -7.96
N VAL A 73 -9.97 3.53 -7.15
CA VAL A 73 -10.25 3.53 -5.70
C VAL A 73 -11.74 3.40 -5.44
N ARG A 74 -12.59 4.18 -6.12
CA ARG A 74 -14.05 4.10 -5.96
C ARG A 74 -14.61 2.73 -6.34
N ARG A 75 -14.12 2.11 -7.43
CA ARG A 75 -14.52 0.75 -7.80
C ARG A 75 -14.16 -0.26 -6.72
N ASN A 76 -12.96 -0.18 -6.16
CA ASN A 76 -12.52 -1.07 -5.09
C ASN A 76 -13.37 -0.87 -3.82
N ILE A 77 -13.67 0.38 -3.45
CA ILE A 77 -14.53 0.67 -2.30
C ILE A 77 -15.94 0.15 -2.52
N ALA A 78 -16.52 0.32 -3.72
CA ALA A 78 -17.84 -0.23 -4.04
C ALA A 78 -17.85 -1.77 -4.00
N HIS A 79 -16.73 -2.42 -4.35
CA HIS A 79 -16.59 -3.87 -4.21
C HIS A 79 -16.54 -4.32 -2.74
N ILE A 80 -15.83 -3.58 -1.89
CA ILE A 80 -15.73 -3.88 -0.44
C ILE A 80 -17.05 -3.55 0.29
N LEU A 81 -17.75 -2.49 -0.14
CA LEU A 81 -18.99 -2.00 0.46
C LEU A 81 -20.12 -2.05 -0.59
N PRO A 82 -20.61 -3.23 -0.98
CA PRO A 82 -21.54 -3.40 -2.10
C PRO A 82 -22.90 -2.72 -1.89
N THR A 83 -23.28 -2.47 -0.63
CA THR A 83 -24.56 -1.83 -0.26
C THR A 83 -24.45 -0.32 -0.05
N ALA A 84 -23.25 0.27 -0.17
CA ALA A 84 -23.05 1.70 0.05
C ALA A 84 -23.56 2.52 -1.14
N ASP A 85 -24.19 3.66 -0.84
CA ASP A 85 -24.61 4.61 -1.87
C ASP A 85 -23.40 5.31 -2.53
N PRO A 86 -23.56 5.89 -3.74
CA PRO A 86 -22.47 6.53 -4.46
C PRO A 86 -21.80 7.71 -3.72
N ALA A 87 -22.54 8.46 -2.90
CA ALA A 87 -22.00 9.58 -2.14
C ALA A 87 -21.12 9.09 -0.98
N THR A 88 -21.52 8.00 -0.33
CA THR A 88 -20.74 7.30 0.68
C THR A 88 -19.44 6.75 0.07
N VAL A 89 -19.49 6.09 -1.10
CA VAL A 89 -18.28 5.64 -1.81
C VAL A 89 -17.34 6.80 -2.14
N ALA A 90 -17.87 7.91 -2.66
CA ALA A 90 -17.07 9.10 -2.97
C ALA A 90 -16.44 9.75 -1.72
N ARG A 91 -17.15 9.74 -0.59
CA ARG A 91 -16.64 10.21 0.70
C ARG A 91 -15.52 9.33 1.22
N VAL A 92 -15.70 8.00 1.21
CA VAL A 92 -14.66 7.05 1.63
C VAL A 92 -13.43 7.16 0.73
N ALA A 93 -13.62 7.27 -0.59
CA ALA A 93 -12.51 7.49 -1.53
C ALA A 93 -11.74 8.77 -1.18
N ARG A 94 -12.44 9.88 -0.92
CA ARG A 94 -11.80 11.13 -0.47
C ARG A 94 -11.00 10.94 0.81
N SER A 95 -11.56 10.24 1.79
CA SER A 95 -10.88 9.96 3.06
C SER A 95 -9.63 9.11 2.85
N LEU A 96 -9.67 8.12 1.94
CA LEU A 96 -8.51 7.29 1.62
C LEU A 96 -7.36 8.14 1.07
N PHE A 97 -7.61 9.03 0.10
CA PHE A 97 -6.57 9.94 -0.42
C PHE A 97 -5.96 10.81 0.70
N ARG A 98 -6.78 11.25 1.66
CA ARG A 98 -6.30 12.05 2.80
C ARG A 98 -5.47 11.22 3.77
N HIS A 99 -5.92 10.02 4.13
CA HIS A 99 -5.17 9.11 5.00
C HIS A 99 -3.83 8.73 4.39
N PHE A 100 -3.81 8.45 3.08
CA PHE A 100 -2.58 8.21 2.34
C PHE A 100 -1.62 9.42 2.44
N ALA A 101 -2.11 10.64 2.24
CA ALA A 101 -1.28 11.84 2.40
C ALA A 101 -0.78 12.05 3.85
N TYR A 102 -1.60 11.74 4.86
CA TYR A 102 -1.17 11.78 6.26
C TYR A 102 -0.08 10.75 6.56
N TYR A 103 -0.23 9.53 6.03
CA TYR A 103 0.81 8.50 6.10
C TYR A 103 2.13 9.02 5.53
N PHE A 104 2.13 9.66 4.36
CA PHE A 104 3.33 10.28 3.80
C PHE A 104 3.91 11.40 4.68
N ALA A 105 3.05 12.23 5.27
CA ALA A 105 3.51 13.28 6.19
C ALA A 105 4.20 12.72 7.44
N ASP A 106 3.74 11.59 7.96
CA ASP A 106 4.36 10.89 9.09
C ASP A 106 5.57 10.03 8.67
N LEU A 107 5.59 9.49 7.44
CA LEU A 107 6.72 8.74 6.87
C LEU A 107 8.01 9.56 6.87
N PHE A 108 7.93 10.83 6.51
CA PHE A 108 9.10 11.73 6.48
C PHE A 108 9.46 12.32 7.84
N SER A 109 8.64 12.11 8.87
CA SER A 109 8.83 12.71 10.19
C SER A 109 8.86 11.65 11.29
N LEU A 110 7.69 11.20 11.74
CA LEU A 110 7.50 10.31 12.86
C LEU A 110 8.22 8.97 12.66
N ASN A 111 8.14 8.36 11.48
CA ASN A 111 8.79 7.08 11.19
C ASN A 111 10.33 7.15 11.23
N ARG A 112 10.90 8.36 11.22
CA ARG A 112 12.35 8.59 11.31
C ARG A 112 12.81 8.99 12.71
N GLN A 113 11.88 9.13 13.67
CA GLN A 113 12.21 9.44 15.07
C GLN A 113 12.61 8.18 15.84
N PRO A 114 13.33 8.32 16.97
CA PRO A 114 13.60 7.20 17.88
C PRO A 114 12.30 6.51 18.35
N PHE A 115 12.37 5.20 18.60
CA PHE A 115 11.23 4.40 19.02
C PHE A 115 10.49 4.98 20.24
N ALA A 116 11.23 5.49 21.24
CA ALA A 116 10.65 6.12 22.43
C ALA A 116 9.75 7.33 22.11
N VAL A 117 9.98 8.03 20.99
CA VAL A 117 9.10 9.12 20.52
C VAL A 117 7.89 8.54 19.79
N GLN A 118 8.10 7.51 18.96
CA GLN A 118 7.03 6.84 18.22
C GLN A 118 5.99 6.21 19.16
N GLN A 119 6.43 5.59 20.25
CA GLN A 119 5.56 4.98 21.26
C GLN A 119 4.57 5.96 21.88
N ARG A 120 4.89 7.26 21.94
CA ARG A 120 3.97 8.29 22.47
C ARG A 120 2.71 8.47 21.61
N TYR A 121 2.73 7.98 20.37
CA TYR A 121 1.58 8.02 19.45
C TYR A 121 0.81 6.70 19.41
N LEU A 122 1.29 5.66 20.10
CA LEU A 122 0.58 4.41 20.24
C LEU A 122 -0.47 4.57 21.35
N HIS A 123 -1.73 4.76 20.95
CA HIS A 123 -2.82 4.94 21.90
C HIS A 123 -3.17 3.64 22.64
N ALA A 124 -3.29 2.53 21.91
CA ALA A 124 -3.61 1.23 22.47
C ALA A 124 -3.14 0.10 21.54
N ILE A 125 -2.89 -1.07 22.14
CA ILE A 125 -2.77 -2.35 21.42
C ILE A 125 -3.96 -3.20 21.83
N HIS A 126 -4.79 -3.59 20.87
CA HIS A 126 -5.94 -4.44 21.13
C HIS A 126 -5.55 -5.92 21.01
N ASN A 127 -6.05 -6.75 21.94
CA ASN A 127 -5.80 -8.19 22.00
C ASN A 127 -4.31 -8.57 22.18
N PHE A 128 -3.52 -7.75 22.88
CA PHE A 128 -2.10 -8.02 23.12
C PHE A 128 -1.87 -9.28 23.97
N ASP A 129 -2.82 -9.60 24.85
CA ASP A 129 -2.87 -10.85 25.63
C ASP A 129 -2.76 -12.11 24.75
N ARG A 130 -3.26 -12.05 23.50
CA ARG A 130 -3.17 -13.17 22.55
C ARG A 130 -1.80 -13.27 21.87
N VAL A 131 -1.07 -12.15 21.82
CA VAL A 131 0.24 -12.05 21.16
C VAL A 131 1.37 -12.33 22.16
N GLN A 132 1.20 -11.95 23.43
CA GLN A 132 2.22 -12.09 24.46
C GLN A 132 2.79 -13.51 24.60
N PRO A 133 1.99 -14.61 24.62
CA PRO A 133 2.53 -15.96 24.67
C PRO A 133 3.36 -16.34 23.44
N LEU A 134 3.08 -15.73 22.27
CA LEU A 134 3.84 -15.95 21.04
C LEU A 134 5.21 -15.24 21.09
N LEU A 135 5.30 -14.11 21.79
CA LEU A 135 6.56 -13.38 21.99
C LEU A 135 7.51 -14.12 22.94
N GLU A 136 6.94 -14.85 23.89
CA GLU A 136 7.69 -15.63 24.89
C GLU A 136 8.09 -17.03 24.36
N SER A 137 7.52 -17.46 23.25
CA SER A 137 7.83 -18.73 22.59
C SER A 137 9.18 -18.68 21.86
N SER A 138 9.94 -19.77 21.94
CA SER A 138 11.19 -19.95 21.19
C SER A 138 10.99 -20.24 19.70
N GLN A 139 9.75 -20.48 19.26
CA GLN A 139 9.43 -20.86 17.88
C GLN A 139 9.39 -19.68 16.90
N GLY A 140 9.45 -18.44 17.42
CA GLY A 140 9.24 -17.23 16.62
C GLY A 140 7.79 -17.09 16.13
N PHE A 141 7.47 -15.97 15.49
CA PHE A 141 6.13 -15.70 14.98
C PHE A 141 6.19 -14.85 13.71
N VAL A 142 5.11 -14.91 12.91
CA VAL A 142 4.96 -14.13 11.69
C VAL A 142 3.89 -13.07 11.89
N VAL A 143 4.23 -11.81 11.56
CA VAL A 143 3.27 -10.70 11.55
C VAL A 143 2.86 -10.41 10.12
N ALA A 144 1.62 -10.73 9.78
CA ALA A 144 1.03 -10.31 8.52
C ALA A 144 0.46 -8.89 8.68
N THR A 145 0.90 -7.97 7.80
CA THR A 145 0.41 -6.59 7.77
C THR A 145 -0.26 -6.29 6.44
N ALA A 146 -1.32 -5.49 6.48
CA ALA A 146 -1.97 -4.95 5.29
C ALA A 146 -1.50 -3.51 5.04
N HIS A 147 -1.48 -3.09 3.78
CA HIS A 147 -1.30 -1.69 3.42
C HIS A 147 -2.66 -0.99 3.62
N LEU A 148 -2.88 -0.51 4.84
CA LEU A 148 -4.13 0.10 5.31
C LEU A 148 -4.14 1.63 5.12
#